data_AF-A0A061N7D9-F1
#
_entry.id   AF-A0A061N7D9-F1
#
_cell.length_a   1.000
_cell.length_b   1.000
_cell.length_c   1.000
_cell.angle_alpha   90.00
_cell.angle_beta   90.00
_cell.angle_gamma   90.00
#
_symmetry.space_group_name_H-M   'P 1'
#
loop_
_entity.id
_entity.type
_entity.pdbx_description
1 polymer ?
#
loop_
_entity_poly.entity_id
_entity_poly.type
_entity_poly.pdbx_seq_one_letter_code
_entity_poly.pdbx_strand_id
1 'polypeptide(L)'
;MNVGVIGTGNMGENHLRTYATLRNHCTLVGVYDVDQLKCADAANRYGAVAYNSLDALLDDVDAVSITVPTPFHYEVGMACIRKGVHVLMEKPIAATELEAIALKKCCK
;
A
#
# COMPACT_ATOMS: atom_id res chain seq x y z
N MET A 1 -3.77 1.65 -14.92
CA MET A 1 -3.88 1.92 -13.48
C MET A 1 -2.53 1.62 -12.86
N ASN A 2 -1.95 2.62 -12.23
CA ASN A 2 -0.70 2.57 -11.49
C ASN A 2 -1.00 2.14 -10.05
N VAL A 3 -0.34 1.08 -9.59
CA VAL A 3 -0.57 0.52 -8.26
C VAL A 3 0.72 0.49 -7.44
N GLY A 4 0.57 0.68 -6.13
CA GLY A 4 1.65 0.55 -5.16
C GLY A 4 1.32 -0.44 -4.04
N VAL A 5 2.35 -0.84 -3.30
CA VAL A 5 2.19 -1.67 -2.08
C VAL A 5 2.89 -0.99 -0.90
N ILE A 6 2.17 -0.82 0.21
CA ILE A 6 2.67 -0.24 1.45
C ILE A 6 2.78 -1.36 2.50
N GLY A 7 4.01 -1.65 2.91
CA GLY A 7 4.37 -2.77 3.78
C GLY A 7 4.76 -4.02 2.99
N THR A 8 6.00 -4.47 3.14
CA THR A 8 6.58 -5.60 2.39
C THR A 8 6.76 -6.85 3.26
N GLY A 9 5.91 -7.02 4.28
CA GLY A 9 5.82 -8.27 5.04
C GLY A 9 5.18 -9.41 4.24
N ASN A 10 4.85 -10.52 4.92
CA ASN A 10 4.31 -11.73 4.25
C ASN A 10 3.12 -11.46 3.31
N MET A 11 2.18 -10.59 3.72
CA MET A 11 1.05 -10.23 2.86
C MET A 11 1.44 -9.26 1.75
N GLY A 12 2.34 -8.32 2.02
CA GLY A 12 2.90 -7.43 0.99
C GLY A 12 3.55 -8.22 -0.15
N GLU A 13 4.35 -9.22 0.20
CA GLU A 13 4.97 -10.17 -0.75
C GLU A 13 3.93 -10.90 -1.62
N ASN A 14 2.81 -11.33 -1.02
CA ASN A 14 1.73 -11.96 -1.76
C ASN A 14 1.04 -10.98 -2.73
N HIS A 15 0.82 -9.73 -2.31
CA HIS A 15 0.24 -8.70 -3.16
C HIS A 15 1.18 -8.33 -4.31
N LEU A 16 2.48 -8.17 -4.04
CA LEU A 16 3.50 -7.89 -5.05
C LEU A 16 3.58 -8.99 -6.10
N ARG A 17 3.63 -10.25 -5.66
CA ARG A 17 3.58 -11.41 -6.56
C ARG A 17 2.33 -11.40 -7.43
N THR A 18 1.19 -11.02 -6.87
CA THR A 18 -0.10 -10.97 -7.60
C THR A 18 -0.10 -9.84 -8.62
N TYR A 19 0.37 -8.64 -8.27
CA TYR A 19 0.48 -7.54 -9.23
C TYR A 19 1.45 -7.86 -10.38
N ALA A 20 2.56 -8.55 -10.09
CA ALA A 20 3.51 -8.99 -11.11
C ALA A 20 2.88 -9.97 -12.13
N THR A 21 1.90 -10.80 -11.72
CA THR A 21 1.16 -11.67 -12.66
C THR A 21 0.05 -10.92 -13.42
N LEU A 22 -0.44 -9.81 -12.87
CA LEU A 22 -1.51 -8.97 -13.44
C LEU A 22 -1.00 -7.82 -14.32
N ARG A 23 0.25 -7.88 -14.81
CA ARG A 23 0.88 -6.81 -15.63
C ARG A 23 0.10 -6.35 -16.86
N ASN A 24 -0.84 -7.15 -17.36
CA ASN A 24 -1.71 -6.78 -18.49
C ASN A 24 -2.90 -5.88 -18.06
N HIS A 25 -3.15 -5.72 -16.75
CA HIS A 25 -4.27 -4.99 -16.19
C HIS A 25 -3.85 -3.77 -15.35
N CYS A 26 -2.69 -3.84 -14.70
CA CYS A 26 -2.13 -2.76 -13.89
C CYS A 26 -0.60 -2.75 -13.93
N THR A 27 -0.03 -1.57 -13.66
CA THR A 27 1.41 -1.37 -13.55
C THR A 27 1.78 -1.25 -12.08
N LEU A 28 2.58 -2.17 -11.55
CA LEU A 28 3.18 -2.05 -10.23
C LEU A 28 4.29 -1.00 -10.30
N VAL A 29 4.00 0.23 -9.85
CA VAL A 29 4.94 1.35 -9.93
C VAL A 29 5.96 1.27 -8.80
N GLY A 30 5.51 0.98 -7.58
CA GLY A 30 6.41 1.02 -6.45
C GLY A 30 5.93 0.41 -5.16
N VAL A 31 6.87 0.36 -4.23
CA VAL A 31 6.70 -0.15 -2.88
C VAL A 31 7.24 0.83 -1.87
N TYR A 32 6.64 0.84 -0.69
CA TYR A 32 7.14 1.56 0.48
C TYR A 32 7.08 0.65 1.70
N ASP A 33 8.16 0.60 2.47
CA ASP A 33 8.21 0.04 3.82
C ASP A 33 9.07 0.94 4.71
N VAL A 34 8.76 1.01 6.00
CA VAL A 34 9.58 1.75 6.98
C VAL A 34 10.97 1.14 7.10
N ASP A 35 11.10 -0.17 6.86
CA ASP A 35 12.35 -0.88 6.71
C ASP A 35 12.85 -0.76 5.27
N GLN A 36 13.70 0.24 5.03
CA GLN A 36 14.20 0.59 3.70
C GLN A 36 14.99 -0.54 3.02
N LEU A 37 15.61 -1.44 3.79
CA LEU A 37 16.31 -2.61 3.23
C LEU A 37 15.30 -3.61 2.65
N LYS A 38 14.21 -3.90 3.38
CA LYS A 38 13.13 -4.76 2.86
C LYS A 38 12.42 -4.12 1.68
N CYS A 39 12.20 -2.81 1.73
CA CYS A 39 11.61 -2.04 0.64
C CYS A 39 12.44 -2.21 -0.65
N ALA A 40 13.76 -2.05 -0.56
CA ALA A 40 14.68 -2.19 -1.69
C ALA A 40 14.75 -3.64 -2.23
N ASP A 41 14.80 -4.63 -1.33
CA ASP A 41 14.79 -6.05 -1.73
C ASP A 41 13.51 -6.42 -2.49
N ALA A 42 12.35 -6.06 -1.94
CA ALA A 42 11.06 -6.32 -2.56
C ALA A 42 10.94 -5.62 -3.93
N ALA A 43 11.33 -4.34 -4.01
CA ALA A 43 11.33 -3.58 -5.27
C ALA A 43 12.16 -4.28 -6.36
N ASN A 44 13.37 -4.70 -6.03
CA ASN A 44 14.26 -5.41 -6.95
C ASN A 44 13.65 -6.74 -7.42
N ARG A 45 13.10 -7.53 -6.50
CA ARG A 45 12.52 -8.85 -6.80
C ARG A 45 11.31 -8.78 -7.72
N TYR A 46 10.52 -7.72 -7.65
CA TYR A 46 9.28 -7.56 -8.42
C TYR A 46 9.37 -6.54 -9.56
N GLY A 47 10.53 -5.92 -9.78
CA GLY A 47 10.73 -4.93 -10.83
C GLY A 47 9.96 -3.63 -10.60
N ALA A 48 9.85 -3.18 -9.34
CA ALA A 48 9.18 -1.96 -8.93
C ALA A 48 10.19 -0.91 -8.40
N VAL A 49 9.74 0.31 -8.14
CA VAL A 49 10.55 1.35 -7.51
C VAL A 49 10.42 1.28 -5.98
N ALA A 50 11.54 1.30 -5.26
CA ALA A 50 11.53 1.49 -3.81
C ALA A 50 11.43 2.98 -3.48
N TYR A 51 10.34 3.40 -2.84
CA TYR A 51 10.15 4.78 -2.42
C TYR A 51 10.72 5.01 -1.02
N ASN A 52 11.30 6.19 -0.81
CA ASN A 52 11.90 6.58 0.47
C ASN A 52 10.90 7.16 1.48
N SER A 53 9.67 7.45 1.02
CA SER A 53 8.60 8.00 1.84
C SER A 53 7.26 7.55 1.29
N LEU A 54 6.27 7.50 2.18
CA LEU A 54 4.89 7.20 1.81
C LEU A 54 4.35 8.24 0.82
N ASP A 55 4.55 9.53 1.09
CA ASP A 55 4.05 10.60 0.22
C ASP A 55 4.59 10.51 -1.21
N ALA A 56 5.87 10.22 -1.38
CA ALA A 56 6.47 10.09 -2.71
C ALA A 56 5.82 8.93 -3.50
N LEU A 57 5.50 7.80 -2.84
CA LEU A 57 4.76 6.72 -3.49
C LEU A 57 3.34 7.17 -3.87
N LEU A 58 2.65 7.87 -2.97
CA LEU A 58 1.26 8.30 -3.17
C LEU A 58 1.09 9.33 -4.28
N ASP A 59 2.13 10.10 -4.61
CA ASP A 59 2.09 11.06 -5.72
C ASP A 59 2.19 10.36 -7.10
N ASP A 60 2.60 9.09 -7.17
CA ASP A 60 2.86 8.36 -8.41
C ASP A 60 1.87 7.22 -8.72
N VAL A 61 0.87 6.97 -7.84
CA VAL A 61 -0.05 5.82 -7.94
C VAL A 61 -1.52 6.23 -7.93
N ASP A 62 -2.35 5.48 -8.65
CA ASP A 62 -3.81 5.62 -8.62
C ASP A 62 -4.41 4.88 -7.41
N ALA A 63 -3.79 3.76 -7.01
CA ALA A 63 -4.27 2.89 -5.94
C ALA A 63 -3.12 2.23 -5.17
N VAL A 64 -3.35 1.87 -3.91
CA VAL A 64 -2.38 1.15 -3.07
C VAL A 64 -3.01 -0.05 -2.36
N SER A 65 -2.22 -1.11 -2.22
CA SER A 65 -2.44 -2.15 -1.22
C SER A 65 -1.76 -1.76 0.09
N ILE A 66 -2.52 -1.74 1.19
CA ILE A 66 -2.00 -1.49 2.54
C ILE A 66 -1.89 -2.83 3.27
N THR A 67 -0.66 -3.28 3.48
CA THR A 67 -0.28 -4.59 4.05
C THR A 67 0.66 -4.44 5.25
N VAL A 68 0.57 -3.29 5.95
CA VAL A 68 1.30 -3.01 7.20
C VAL A 68 0.65 -3.72 8.40
N PRO A 69 1.29 -3.75 9.59
CA PRO A 69 0.62 -4.27 10.79
C PRO A 69 -0.65 -3.48 11.14
N THR A 70 -1.69 -4.17 11.62
CA THR A 70 -3.02 -3.61 11.92
C THR A 70 -3.03 -2.29 12.72
N PRO A 71 -2.18 -2.08 13.75
CA PRO A 71 -2.13 -0.80 14.46
C PRO A 71 -1.85 0.42 13.57
N PHE A 72 -1.23 0.22 12.40
CA PHE A 72 -0.88 1.30 11.47
C PHE A 72 -1.89 1.46 10.31
N HIS A 73 -2.89 0.58 10.20
CA HIS A 73 -3.88 0.62 9.12
C HIS A 73 -4.61 1.97 9.07
N TYR A 74 -5.01 2.49 10.23
CA TYR A 74 -5.75 3.75 10.31
C TYR A 74 -4.91 4.94 9.82
N GLU A 75 -3.69 5.09 10.33
CA GLU A 75 -2.81 6.21 9.98
C GLU A 75 -2.46 6.19 8.49
N VAL A 76 -1.99 5.04 7.99
CA VAL A 76 -1.61 4.88 6.57
C VAL A 76 -2.84 5.01 5.67
N GLY A 77 -3.96 4.39 6.04
CA GLY A 77 -5.21 4.48 5.28
C GLY A 77 -5.72 5.91 5.14
N MET A 78 -5.69 6.68 6.23
CA MET A 78 -6.09 8.09 6.20
C MET A 78 -5.14 8.95 5.35
N ALA A 79 -3.83 8.68 5.36
CA ALA A 79 -2.88 9.37 4.48
C ALA A 79 -3.21 9.15 3.00
N CYS A 80 -3.49 7.90 2.62
CA CYS A 80 -3.86 7.54 1.25
C CYS A 80 -5.17 8.20 0.82
N ILE A 81 -6.21 8.11 1.66
CA ILE A 81 -7.54 8.70 1.39
C ILE A 81 -7.44 10.23 1.24
N ARG A 82 -6.65 10.90 2.08
CA ARG A 82 -6.44 12.37 1.99
C ARG A 82 -5.75 12.80 0.71
N LYS A 83 -4.86 11.96 0.16
CA LYS A 83 -4.21 12.16 -1.14
C LYS A 83 -5.12 11.80 -2.32
N GLY A 84 -6.31 11.24 -2.07
CA GLY A 84 -7.24 10.83 -3.12
C GLY A 84 -6.86 9.50 -3.80
N VAL A 85 -5.95 8.73 -3.20
CA VAL A 85 -5.50 7.44 -3.72
C VAL A 85 -6.47 6.34 -3.29
N HIS A 86 -6.83 5.44 -4.20
CA HIS A 86 -7.71 4.31 -3.88
C HIS A 86 -7.01 3.29 -2.98
N VAL A 87 -7.72 2.72 -2.00
CA VAL A 87 -7.12 1.85 -0.98
C VAL A 87 -7.72 0.45 -1.02
N LEU A 88 -6.85 -0.55 -1.14
CA LEU A 88 -7.13 -1.94 -0.80
C LEU A 88 -6.42 -2.26 0.52
N MET A 89 -7.17 -2.51 1.58
CA MET A 89 -6.60 -2.69 2.92
C MET A 89 -6.69 -4.15 3.37
N GLU A 90 -5.59 -4.67 3.94
CA GLU A 90 -5.61 -5.99 4.56
C GLU A 90 -6.55 -6.05 5.77
N LYS A 91 -7.01 -7.25 6.08
CA LYS A 91 -7.92 -7.47 7.21
C LYS A 91 -7.15 -7.61 8.52
N PRO A 92 -7.70 -7.13 9.65
CA PRO A 92 -8.91 -6.30 9.75
C PRO A 92 -8.65 -4.86 9.31
N ILE A 93 -9.68 -4.13 8.88
CA ILE A 93 -9.57 -2.77 8.32
C ILE A 93 -8.96 -1.73 9.29
N ALA A 94 -9.05 -1.93 10.60
CA ALA A 94 -8.40 -1.08 11.59
C ALA A 94 -8.22 -1.84 12.92
N ALA A 95 -7.48 -1.27 13.86
CA ALA A 95 -7.30 -1.85 15.19
C ALA A 95 -8.55 -1.71 16.06
N THR A 96 -9.38 -0.69 15.81
CA THR A 96 -10.62 -0.44 16.53
C THR A 96 -11.81 -0.20 15.60
N GLU A 97 -13.02 -0.42 16.11
CA GLU A 97 -14.26 -0.11 15.37
C GLU A 97 -14.38 1.40 15.07
N LEU A 98 -13.97 2.26 16.00
CA LEU A 98 -14.02 3.72 15.81
C LEU A 98 -13.16 4.17 14.62
N GLU A 99 -11.93 3.65 14.52
CA GLU A 99 -11.04 3.90 13.39
C GLU A 99 -11.63 3.36 12.07
N ALA A 100 -12.22 2.17 12.09
CA ALA A 100 -12.87 1.58 10.92
C ALA A 100 -14.04 2.45 10.41
N ILE A 101 -14.87 2.95 11.34
CA ILE A 101 -15.97 3.88 11.02
C ILE A 101 -15.43 5.20 10.46
N ALA A 102 -14.35 5.72 11.03
CA ALA A 102 -13.71 6.94 10.56
C ALA A 102 -13.19 6.80 9.12
N LEU A 103 -12.45 5.71 8.81
CA LEU A 103 -11.99 5.40 7.46
C LEU A 103 -13.16 5.34 6.48
N LYS A 104 -14.21 4.57 6.81
CA LYS A 104 -15.39 4.40 5.96
C LYS A 104 -16.07 5.73 5.62
N LYS A 105 -16.16 6.66 6.57
CA LYS A 105 -16.77 7.99 6.35
C LYS A 105 -15.94 8.89 5.42
N CYS A 106 -14.65 8.63 5.30
CA CYS A 106 -13.74 9.41 4.46
C CYS A 106 -13.57 8.85 3.05
N CYS A 107 -13.95 7.58 2.82
CA CYS A 107 -14.04 7.03 1.47
C CYS A 107 -15.15 7.74 0.68
N LYS A 108 -14.82 8.21 -0.54
CA LYS A 108 -15.76 8.82 -1.48
C LYS A 108 -16.17 7.83 -2.56
#